data_AF-A0A964QHN5-F1
#
_entry.id   AF-A0A964QHN5-F1
#
_cell.length_a   1.000
_cell.length_b   1.000
_cell.length_c   1.000
_cell.angle_alpha   90.00
_cell.angle_beta   90.00
_cell.angle_gamma   90.00
#
_symmetry.space_group_name_H-M   'P 1'
#
loop_
_entity.id
_entity.type
_entity.pdbx_description
1 polymer ?
#
loop_
_entity_poly.entity_id
_entity_poly.type
_entity_poly.pdbx_seq_one_letter_code
_entity_poly.pdbx_strand_id
1 'polypeptide(L)'
;MEPDLVKGLYAKMDTLKRSPISFPTWTEEDGTEAFLSTLLDLTPSNMRTRVQFLQLFGSFKFRAAATPEDKKGLIEDVFAAEEKEDARDMLRRQAHRLSLIWSPKAETLLEYIVARPALAGKTLADRLSPTNTQPLRLIAHPYAEVRSNKLRPIIEARSVAYERAGEIHFVSGVRTVLEMWDEDAAGAGCAQISLFEALLLHEVVEAILDETQPELEPLPAHIIATTFERYLKGRMLSVAVEDFFLSWPPMSSAELAEIRRAEKEQLLADARAYFQEESGPEGEEEETSDLPVDPSGTVPVKKKKVIKKKKA
;
A
#
# COMPACT_ATOMS: atom_id res chain seq x y z
N MET A 1 8.59 13.57 16.87
CA MET A 1 7.22 13.08 16.65
C MET A 1 7.16 11.55 16.44
N GLU A 2 8.30 10.87 16.22
CA GLU A 2 8.38 9.42 15.96
C GLU A 2 8.60 8.49 17.20
N PRO A 3 9.21 8.92 18.32
CA PRO A 3 9.41 8.04 19.49
C PRO A 3 8.10 7.49 20.10
N ASP A 4 7.01 8.23 19.93
CA ASP A 4 5.69 7.86 20.46
C ASP A 4 5.06 6.68 19.69
N LEU A 5 5.43 6.48 18.42
CA LEU A 5 4.90 5.38 17.59
C LEU A 5 5.44 4.03 18.04
N VAL A 6 6.76 3.90 18.20
CA VAL A 6 7.38 2.65 18.67
C VAL A 6 6.89 2.29 20.07
N LYS A 7 6.76 3.29 20.95
CA LYS A 7 6.19 3.10 22.30
C LYS A 7 4.72 2.67 22.25
N GLY A 8 3.94 3.21 21.33
CA GLY A 8 2.56 2.81 21.08
C GLY A 8 2.46 1.36 20.63
N LEU A 9 3.27 0.96 19.64
CA LEU A 9 3.36 -0.42 19.17
C LEU A 9 3.78 -1.37 20.29
N TYR A 10 4.81 -1.02 21.07
CA TYR A 10 5.23 -1.77 22.24
C TYR A 10 4.06 -2.00 23.21
N ALA A 11 3.30 -0.96 23.56
CA ALA A 11 2.17 -1.08 24.48
C ALA A 11 1.07 -2.01 23.95
N LYS A 12 0.80 -1.97 22.64
CA LYS A 12 -0.17 -2.86 21.98
C LYS A 12 0.32 -4.31 21.98
N MET A 13 1.59 -4.55 21.70
CA MET A 13 2.17 -5.90 21.73
C MET A 13 2.27 -6.46 23.17
N ASP A 14 2.58 -5.62 24.15
CA ASP A 14 2.52 -6.00 25.57
C ASP A 14 1.07 -6.28 26.02
N THR A 15 0.08 -5.60 25.42
CA THR A 15 -1.34 -5.93 25.61
C THR A 15 -1.67 -7.28 24.98
N LEU A 16 -1.24 -7.56 23.74
CA LEU A 16 -1.41 -8.86 23.08
C LEU A 16 -0.77 -9.99 23.89
N LYS A 17 0.40 -9.74 24.48
CA LYS A 17 1.09 -10.66 25.40
C LYS A 17 0.27 -11.00 26.64
N ARG A 18 -0.31 -9.99 27.30
CA ARG A 18 -1.00 -10.14 28.60
C ARG A 18 -2.46 -10.53 28.48
N SER A 19 -3.13 -10.05 27.45
CA SER A 19 -4.57 -10.24 27.22
C SER A 19 -4.85 -10.46 25.74
N PRO A 20 -4.48 -11.61 25.16
CA PRO A 20 -4.79 -11.95 23.77
C PRO A 20 -6.25 -11.77 23.38
N ILE A 21 -7.16 -12.11 24.30
CA ILE A 21 -8.60 -12.01 24.12
C ILE A 21 -9.10 -10.58 23.88
N SER A 22 -8.28 -9.57 24.20
CA SER A 22 -8.59 -8.17 23.88
C SER A 22 -8.43 -7.86 22.39
N PHE A 23 -7.81 -8.75 21.61
CA PHE A 23 -7.74 -8.72 20.16
C PHE A 23 -8.79 -9.70 19.61
N PRO A 24 -9.96 -9.22 19.17
CA PRO A 24 -11.17 -10.03 18.97
C PRO A 24 -11.07 -11.13 17.90
N THR A 25 -9.97 -11.21 17.13
CA THR A 25 -9.82 -12.12 15.99
C THR A 25 -8.70 -13.15 16.16
N TRP A 26 -8.25 -13.44 17.40
CA TRP A 26 -7.07 -14.28 17.60
C TRP A 26 -7.30 -15.81 17.74
N THR A 27 -7.95 -16.48 16.77
CA THR A 27 -8.10 -17.97 16.75
C THR A 27 -7.08 -18.68 15.84
N GLU A 28 -6.81 -19.97 16.12
CA GLU A 28 -5.93 -20.80 15.28
C GLU A 28 -6.48 -21.01 13.86
N GLU A 29 -7.80 -21.08 13.71
CA GLU A 29 -8.47 -21.21 12.41
C GLU A 29 -8.26 -19.95 11.58
N ASP A 30 -8.49 -18.76 12.15
CA ASP A 30 -8.20 -17.49 11.50
C ASP A 30 -6.71 -17.40 11.11
N GLY A 31 -5.82 -17.95 11.96
CA GLY A 31 -4.38 -17.85 11.78
C GLY A 31 -3.93 -18.70 10.60
N THR A 32 -4.53 -19.88 10.51
CA THR A 32 -4.36 -20.79 9.38
C THR A 32 -4.95 -20.21 8.10
N GLU A 33 -6.10 -19.53 8.18
CA GLU A 33 -6.72 -18.83 7.05
C GLU A 33 -5.81 -17.72 6.52
N ALA A 34 -5.27 -16.88 7.40
CA ALA A 34 -4.33 -15.81 7.02
C ALA A 34 -3.04 -16.38 6.42
N PHE A 35 -2.47 -17.43 7.01
CA PHE A 35 -1.28 -18.09 6.48
C PHE A 35 -1.53 -18.69 5.10
N LEU A 36 -2.61 -19.45 4.94
CA LEU A 36 -2.96 -20.07 3.67
C LEU A 36 -3.21 -19.02 2.59
N SER A 37 -3.98 -17.97 2.90
CA SER A 37 -4.24 -16.86 1.98
C SER A 37 -2.94 -16.22 1.51
N THR A 38 -2.01 -15.98 2.44
CA THR A 38 -0.68 -15.43 2.14
C THR A 38 0.12 -16.35 1.24
N LEU A 39 0.18 -17.64 1.58
CA LEU A 39 0.87 -18.64 0.80
C LEU A 39 0.33 -18.72 -0.63
N LEU A 40 -0.99 -18.70 -0.80
CA LEU A 40 -1.63 -18.78 -2.11
C LEU A 40 -1.35 -17.57 -3.00
N ASP A 41 -1.25 -16.37 -2.42
CA ASP A 41 -1.01 -15.14 -3.17
C ASP A 41 0.48 -14.93 -3.50
N LEU A 42 1.39 -15.37 -2.62
CA LEU A 42 2.83 -15.10 -2.77
C LEU A 42 3.62 -16.26 -3.40
N THR A 43 3.00 -17.44 -3.59
CA THR A 43 3.69 -18.60 -4.16
C THR A 43 3.05 -19.07 -5.47
N PRO A 44 3.85 -19.68 -6.38
CA PRO A 44 3.31 -20.22 -7.62
C PRO A 44 2.16 -21.22 -7.39
N SER A 45 1.26 -21.30 -8.36
CA SER A 45 0.04 -22.13 -8.25
C SER A 45 0.28 -23.64 -8.33
N ASN A 46 1.50 -24.09 -8.58
CA ASN A 46 1.81 -25.51 -8.68
C ASN A 46 1.84 -26.19 -7.30
N MET A 47 1.15 -27.33 -7.20
CA MET A 47 1.04 -28.12 -5.97
C MET A 47 2.39 -28.43 -5.32
N ARG A 48 3.38 -28.82 -6.13
CA ARG A 48 4.71 -29.20 -5.63
C ARG A 48 5.38 -28.08 -4.82
N THR A 49 5.35 -26.84 -5.32
CA THR A 49 5.97 -25.71 -4.65
C THR A 49 5.20 -25.35 -3.38
N ARG A 50 3.86 -25.35 -3.43
CA ARG A 50 3.02 -25.13 -2.23
C ARG A 50 3.32 -26.14 -1.13
N VAL A 51 3.47 -27.43 -1.47
CA VAL A 51 3.86 -28.47 -0.51
C VAL A 51 5.27 -28.25 0.04
N GLN A 52 6.22 -27.81 -0.79
CA GLN A 52 7.57 -27.48 -0.32
C GLN A 52 7.55 -26.32 0.70
N PHE A 53 6.76 -25.29 0.47
CA PHE A 53 6.56 -24.21 1.45
C PHE A 53 5.89 -24.72 2.73
N LEU A 54 4.85 -25.55 2.63
CA LEU A 54 4.23 -26.17 3.81
C LEU A 54 5.24 -27.01 4.63
N GLN A 55 6.15 -27.73 3.97
CA GLN A 55 7.23 -28.47 4.64
C GLN A 55 8.32 -27.55 5.24
N LEU A 56 8.56 -26.39 4.61
CA LEU A 56 9.48 -25.39 5.13
C LEU A 56 8.95 -24.77 6.42
N PHE A 57 7.66 -24.42 6.46
CA PHE A 57 7.03 -23.73 7.58
C PHE A 57 6.52 -24.65 8.68
N GLY A 58 6.28 -25.92 8.38
CA GLY A 58 5.55 -26.81 9.27
C GLY A 58 5.74 -28.29 8.97
N SER A 59 4.89 -29.08 9.60
CA SER A 59 4.91 -30.54 9.49
C SER A 59 3.50 -31.06 9.28
N PHE A 60 3.36 -32.02 8.37
CA PHE A 60 2.10 -32.73 8.19
C PHE A 60 1.86 -33.76 9.30
N LYS A 61 0.63 -33.84 9.78
CA LYS A 61 0.13 -34.72 10.82
C LYS A 61 -0.81 -35.75 10.19
N PHE A 62 -0.27 -36.87 9.76
CA PHE A 62 -1.07 -37.97 9.24
C PHE A 62 -1.24 -39.09 10.26
N ARG A 63 -2.33 -39.85 10.13
CA ARG A 63 -2.50 -41.10 10.89
C ARG A 63 -1.39 -42.08 10.51
N ALA A 64 -0.89 -42.84 11.49
CA ALA A 64 0.20 -43.80 11.27
C ALA A 64 -0.11 -44.85 10.19
N ALA A 65 -1.39 -45.22 10.04
CA ALA A 65 -1.85 -46.20 9.05
C ALA A 65 -2.14 -45.61 7.65
N ALA A 66 -2.03 -44.29 7.45
CA ALA A 66 -2.33 -43.67 6.15
C ALA A 66 -1.28 -44.07 5.10
N THR A 67 -1.75 -44.54 3.95
CA THR A 67 -0.91 -44.88 2.80
C THR A 67 -0.35 -43.61 2.13
N PRO A 68 0.72 -43.71 1.31
CA PRO A 68 1.20 -42.56 0.53
C PRO A 68 0.11 -41.91 -0.33
N GLU A 69 -0.77 -42.72 -0.93
CA GLU A 69 -1.90 -42.28 -1.73
C GLU A 69 -2.93 -41.51 -0.88
N ASP A 70 -3.27 -42.01 0.32
CA ASP A 70 -4.18 -41.31 1.24
C ASP A 70 -3.62 -39.93 1.62
N LYS A 71 -2.32 -39.86 1.95
CA LYS A 71 -1.65 -38.61 2.32
C LYS A 71 -1.67 -37.62 1.17
N LYS A 72 -1.41 -38.09 -0.05
CA LYS A 72 -1.45 -37.26 -1.25
C LYS A 72 -2.84 -36.71 -1.50
N GLY A 73 -3.87 -37.55 -1.41
CA GLY A 73 -5.27 -37.12 -1.56
C GLY A 73 -5.66 -36.03 -0.56
N LEU A 74 -5.31 -36.22 0.73
CA LEU A 74 -5.58 -35.21 1.76
C LEU A 74 -4.90 -33.86 1.48
N ILE A 75 -3.68 -33.87 0.96
CA ILE A 75 -2.96 -32.65 0.57
C ILE A 75 -3.64 -31.99 -0.64
N GLU A 76 -4.01 -32.78 -1.65
CA GLU A 76 -4.70 -32.27 -2.85
C GLU A 76 -6.05 -31.64 -2.49
N ASP A 77 -6.79 -32.24 -1.56
CA ASP A 77 -8.07 -31.74 -1.06
C ASP A 77 -7.96 -30.37 -0.37
N VAL A 78 -6.80 -30.02 0.20
CA VAL A 78 -6.57 -28.67 0.76
C VAL A 78 -6.63 -27.60 -0.32
N PHE A 79 -6.22 -27.90 -1.56
CA PHE A 79 -6.16 -26.91 -2.64
C PHE A 79 -7.23 -27.11 -3.71
N ALA A 80 -8.16 -28.04 -3.49
CA ALA A 80 -9.27 -28.24 -4.39
C ALA A 80 -10.15 -26.98 -4.45
N ALA A 81 -10.48 -26.55 -5.66
CA ALA A 81 -11.38 -25.44 -5.93
C ALA A 81 -12.72 -25.97 -6.45
N GLU A 82 -13.83 -25.42 -5.96
CA GLU A 82 -15.17 -25.67 -6.49
C GLU A 82 -15.61 -24.46 -7.32
N GLU A 83 -15.95 -24.67 -8.60
CA GLU A 83 -16.22 -23.60 -9.57
C GLU A 83 -17.38 -22.64 -9.21
N LYS A 84 -18.20 -22.98 -8.21
CA LYS A 84 -19.41 -22.24 -7.83
C LYS A 84 -19.39 -21.67 -6.42
N GLU A 85 -18.27 -21.79 -5.70
CA GLU A 85 -18.16 -21.32 -4.32
C GLU A 85 -17.61 -19.89 -4.26
N ASP A 86 -18.08 -19.10 -3.28
CA ASP A 86 -17.48 -17.80 -2.96
C ASP A 86 -16.02 -17.96 -2.54
N ALA A 87 -15.15 -17.06 -2.99
CA ALA A 87 -13.71 -17.17 -2.75
C ALA A 87 -13.35 -17.19 -1.25
N ARG A 88 -14.12 -16.50 -0.40
CA ARG A 88 -13.90 -16.47 1.04
C ARG A 88 -14.30 -17.78 1.71
N ASP A 89 -15.44 -18.33 1.33
CA ASP A 89 -15.92 -19.62 1.86
C ASP A 89 -15.00 -20.77 1.43
N MET A 90 -14.52 -20.72 0.18
CA MET A 90 -13.51 -21.65 -0.33
C MET A 90 -12.24 -21.57 0.51
N LEU A 91 -11.69 -20.36 0.72
CA LEU A 91 -10.47 -20.18 1.51
C LEU A 91 -10.61 -20.72 2.94
N ARG A 92 -11.74 -20.42 3.60
CA ARG A 92 -12.04 -20.93 4.95
C ARG A 92 -12.05 -22.45 5.02
N ARG A 93 -12.71 -23.08 4.04
CA ARG A 93 -12.76 -24.54 3.96
C ARG A 93 -11.38 -25.13 3.73
N GLN A 94 -10.59 -24.55 2.83
CA GLN A 94 -9.22 -24.98 2.56
C GLN A 94 -8.33 -24.82 3.81
N ALA A 95 -8.46 -23.71 4.53
CA ALA A 95 -7.74 -23.46 5.78
C ALA A 95 -8.13 -24.46 6.87
N HIS A 96 -9.41 -24.78 7.00
CA HIS A 96 -9.89 -25.82 7.91
C HIS A 96 -9.34 -27.21 7.53
N ARG A 97 -9.35 -27.58 6.24
CA ARG A 97 -8.71 -28.84 5.79
C ARG A 97 -7.23 -28.87 6.11
N LEU A 98 -6.53 -27.74 5.94
CA LEU A 98 -5.11 -27.62 6.24
C LEU A 98 -4.85 -27.81 7.75
N SER A 99 -5.62 -27.15 8.62
CA SER A 99 -5.42 -27.24 10.08
C SER A 99 -5.59 -28.66 10.63
N LEU A 100 -6.39 -29.50 9.96
CA LEU A 100 -6.56 -30.91 10.31
C LEU A 100 -5.33 -31.78 10.02
N ILE A 101 -4.51 -31.40 9.02
CA ILE A 101 -3.41 -32.25 8.53
C ILE A 101 -2.04 -31.61 8.62
N TRP A 102 -1.93 -30.35 9.05
CA TRP A 102 -0.68 -29.60 9.08
C TRP A 102 -0.64 -28.67 10.30
N SER A 103 0.55 -28.41 10.81
CA SER A 103 0.77 -27.28 11.72
C SER A 103 2.12 -26.62 11.48
N PRO A 104 2.27 -25.35 11.86
CA PRO A 104 3.57 -24.69 11.87
C PRO A 104 4.56 -25.44 12.76
N LYS A 105 5.85 -25.28 12.46
CA LYS A 105 6.95 -25.81 13.27
C LYS A 105 6.85 -25.22 14.68
N ALA A 106 6.93 -26.08 15.69
CA ALA A 106 6.87 -25.63 17.08
C ALA A 106 8.00 -24.65 17.40
N GLU A 107 7.73 -23.72 18.30
CA GLU A 107 8.69 -22.72 18.78
C GLU A 107 9.21 -21.78 17.68
N THR A 108 8.42 -21.59 16.62
CA THR A 108 8.71 -20.61 15.55
C THR A 108 7.79 -19.41 15.66
N LEU A 109 8.24 -18.27 15.13
CA LEU A 109 7.41 -17.06 15.09
C LEU A 109 6.09 -17.29 14.34
N LEU A 110 6.09 -18.13 13.29
CA LEU A 110 4.86 -18.49 12.58
C LEU A 110 3.89 -19.27 13.48
N GLU A 111 4.36 -20.22 14.29
CA GLU A 111 3.50 -20.91 15.28
C GLU A 111 2.89 -19.90 16.26
N TYR A 112 3.70 -18.94 16.71
CA TYR A 112 3.23 -17.93 17.64
C TYR A 112 2.14 -17.05 17.02
N ILE A 113 2.33 -16.62 15.77
CA ILE A 113 1.36 -15.84 15.01
C ILE A 113 0.06 -16.63 14.82
N VAL A 114 0.16 -17.88 14.35
CA VAL A 114 -1.01 -18.70 13.99
C VAL A 114 -1.78 -19.17 15.22
N ALA A 115 -1.11 -19.65 16.26
CA ALA A 115 -1.76 -20.42 17.33
C ALA A 115 -1.46 -19.93 18.75
N ARG A 116 -0.47 -19.06 18.97
CA ARG A 116 -0.06 -18.61 20.33
C ARG A 116 0.11 -17.10 20.41
N PRO A 117 -0.98 -16.31 20.34
CA PRO A 117 -0.93 -14.85 20.35
C PRO A 117 -0.12 -14.24 21.48
N ALA A 118 -0.20 -14.80 22.69
CA ALA A 118 0.55 -14.30 23.83
C ALA A 118 2.08 -14.37 23.58
N LEU A 119 2.56 -15.41 22.89
CA LEU A 119 3.96 -15.54 22.52
C LEU A 119 4.34 -14.65 21.34
N ALA A 120 3.42 -14.42 20.39
CA ALA A 120 3.63 -13.44 19.33
C ALA A 120 3.79 -12.04 19.97
N GLY A 121 2.81 -11.61 20.76
CA GLY A 121 2.87 -10.35 21.50
C GLY A 121 4.12 -10.22 22.36
N LYS A 122 4.56 -11.30 23.04
CA LYS A 122 5.82 -11.30 23.78
C LYS A 122 7.02 -11.05 22.88
N THR A 123 7.15 -11.80 21.79
CA THR A 123 8.30 -11.72 20.88
C THR A 123 8.42 -10.34 20.25
N LEU A 124 7.30 -9.77 19.77
CA LEU A 124 7.28 -8.42 19.23
C LEU A 124 7.51 -7.35 20.31
N ALA A 125 6.91 -7.47 21.50
CA ALA A 125 7.12 -6.52 22.59
C ALA A 125 8.56 -6.51 23.09
N ASP A 126 9.21 -7.66 23.21
CA ASP A 126 10.61 -7.77 23.62
C ASP A 126 11.53 -7.07 22.59
N ARG A 127 11.24 -7.21 21.29
CA ARG A 127 11.97 -6.51 20.22
C ARG A 127 11.75 -5.00 20.22
N LEU A 128 10.51 -4.56 20.46
CA LEU A 128 10.11 -3.15 20.52
C LEU A 128 10.42 -2.48 21.87
N SER A 129 10.96 -3.23 22.84
CA SER A 129 11.19 -2.72 24.18
C SER A 129 12.11 -1.49 24.17
N PRO A 130 11.77 -0.43 24.92
CA PRO A 130 12.65 0.73 25.10
C PRO A 130 14.00 0.38 25.74
N THR A 131 14.09 -0.76 26.41
CA THR A 131 15.32 -1.27 27.04
C THR A 131 16.12 -2.21 26.13
N ASN A 132 15.67 -2.43 24.90
CA ASN A 132 16.41 -3.25 23.94
C ASN A 132 17.76 -2.60 23.62
N THR A 133 18.83 -3.39 23.60
CA THR A 133 20.20 -2.90 23.31
C THR A 133 20.38 -2.45 21.86
N GLN A 134 19.49 -2.87 20.97
CA GLN A 134 19.41 -2.50 19.56
C GLN A 134 18.02 -1.92 19.25
N PRO A 135 17.74 -0.68 19.67
CA PRO A 135 16.42 -0.08 19.53
C PRO A 135 16.10 0.12 18.04
N LEU A 136 14.87 -0.25 17.65
CA LEU A 136 14.34 0.04 16.32
C LEU A 136 14.21 1.55 16.11
N ARG A 137 14.65 2.02 14.95
CA ARG A 137 14.47 3.40 14.50
C ARG A 137 13.49 3.45 13.35
N LEU A 138 12.65 4.48 13.34
CA LEU A 138 11.77 4.75 12.21
C LEU A 138 12.38 5.90 11.42
N ILE A 139 12.53 5.72 10.11
CA ILE A 139 13.13 6.72 9.21
C ILE A 139 12.13 7.03 8.10
N ALA A 140 11.51 8.21 8.19
CA ALA A 140 10.54 8.68 7.21
C ALA A 140 11.21 9.38 6.02
N HIS A 141 10.86 8.96 4.80
CA HIS A 141 11.36 9.55 3.55
C HIS A 141 10.25 10.33 2.83
N PRO A 142 10.24 11.67 2.88
CA PRO A 142 9.13 12.47 2.34
C PRO A 142 9.13 12.57 0.80
N TYR A 143 10.28 12.39 0.15
CA TYR A 143 10.48 12.47 -1.32
C TYR A 143 9.89 13.69 -2.07
N ALA A 144 9.33 14.69 -1.40
CA ALA A 144 8.63 15.83 -2.00
C ALA A 144 9.48 16.65 -3.00
N GLU A 145 10.79 16.68 -2.79
CA GLU A 145 11.74 17.41 -3.65
C GLU A 145 12.48 16.50 -4.65
N VAL A 146 12.18 15.20 -4.67
CA VAL A 146 12.82 14.25 -5.57
C VAL A 146 12.02 14.17 -6.86
N ARG A 147 12.70 14.32 -7.99
CA ARG A 147 12.06 14.23 -9.31
C ARG A 147 11.40 12.87 -9.50
N SER A 148 10.20 12.87 -10.07
CA SER A 148 9.37 11.67 -10.29
C SER A 148 10.13 10.54 -11.00
N ASN A 149 10.94 10.87 -12.01
CA ASN A 149 11.75 9.91 -12.76
C ASN A 149 12.83 9.20 -11.94
N LYS A 150 13.28 9.79 -10.82
CA LYS A 150 14.25 9.18 -9.90
C LYS A 150 13.60 8.22 -8.91
N LEU A 151 12.29 8.29 -8.73
CA LEU A 151 11.52 7.45 -7.82
C LEU A 151 11.01 6.17 -8.48
N ARG A 152 11.23 6.01 -9.79
CA ARG A 152 10.81 4.84 -10.58
C ARG A 152 11.19 3.49 -9.96
N PRO A 153 12.41 3.27 -9.41
CA PRO A 153 12.74 1.99 -8.78
C PRO A 153 11.85 1.64 -7.59
N ILE A 154 11.37 2.64 -6.83
CA ILE A 154 10.47 2.43 -5.68
C ILE A 154 9.09 2.00 -6.17
N ILE A 155 8.59 2.62 -7.25
CA ILE A 155 7.32 2.24 -7.89
C ILE A 155 7.41 0.81 -8.44
N GLU A 156 8.49 0.48 -9.13
CA GLU A 156 8.71 -0.84 -9.72
C GLU A 156 8.82 -1.92 -8.64
N ALA A 157 9.43 -1.61 -7.50
CA ALA A 157 9.50 -2.50 -6.35
C ALA A 157 8.17 -2.59 -5.57
N ARG A 158 7.25 -1.64 -5.76
CA ARG A 158 6.00 -1.50 -4.98
C ARG A 158 6.21 -1.52 -3.45
N SER A 159 7.36 -1.06 -2.99
CA SER A 159 7.73 -1.03 -1.58
C SER A 159 7.46 0.36 -0.99
N VAL A 160 6.67 0.40 0.08
CA VAL A 160 6.38 1.62 0.86
C VAL A 160 7.10 1.66 2.19
N ALA A 161 7.58 0.50 2.66
CA ALA A 161 8.45 0.35 3.81
C ALA A 161 9.44 -0.80 3.58
N TYR A 162 10.56 -0.75 4.31
CA TYR A 162 11.53 -1.84 4.40
C TYR A 162 12.37 -1.70 5.66
N GLU A 163 12.75 -2.83 6.24
CA GLU A 163 13.78 -2.91 7.28
C GLU A 163 15.19 -2.87 6.68
N ARG A 164 16.10 -2.16 7.36
CA ARG A 164 17.54 -2.26 7.13
C ARG A 164 18.33 -1.93 8.38
N ALA A 165 19.11 -2.89 8.87
CA ALA A 165 20.12 -2.69 9.93
C ALA A 165 19.56 -2.06 11.22
N GLY A 166 18.38 -2.50 11.64
CA GLY A 166 17.66 -2.00 12.82
C GLY A 166 16.87 -0.72 12.58
N GLU A 167 16.75 -0.28 11.32
CA GLU A 167 15.98 0.89 10.91
C GLU A 167 14.83 0.48 9.97
N ILE A 168 13.61 0.87 10.31
CA ILE A 168 12.47 0.73 9.41
C ILE A 168 12.33 2.03 8.62
N HIS A 169 12.64 1.96 7.34
CA HIS A 169 12.49 3.05 6.40
C HIS A 169 11.10 3.01 5.78
N PHE A 170 10.44 4.15 5.60
CA PHE A 170 9.14 4.20 4.92
C PHE A 170 8.94 5.50 4.13
N VAL A 171 8.12 5.43 3.09
CA VAL A 171 7.72 6.60 2.30
C VAL A 171 6.69 7.40 3.09
N SER A 172 7.01 8.62 3.52
CA SER A 172 6.16 9.37 4.45
C SER A 172 4.74 9.62 3.91
N GLY A 173 4.61 9.76 2.59
CA GLY A 173 3.33 10.01 1.93
C GLY A 173 2.32 8.85 2.06
N VAL A 174 2.78 7.62 2.30
CA VAL A 174 1.88 6.46 2.41
C VAL A 174 0.91 6.60 3.58
N ARG A 175 1.34 7.27 4.65
CA ARG A 175 0.60 7.38 5.91
C ARG A 175 -0.79 7.98 5.72
N THR A 176 -0.92 9.03 4.91
CA THR A 176 -2.22 9.69 4.68
C THR A 176 -3.21 8.75 3.98
N VAL A 177 -2.75 7.96 3.01
CA VAL A 177 -3.61 6.98 2.32
C VAL A 177 -4.05 5.89 3.31
N LEU A 178 -3.13 5.38 4.13
CA LEU A 178 -3.47 4.37 5.14
C LEU A 178 -4.48 4.89 6.18
N GLU A 179 -4.32 6.14 6.64
CA GLU A 179 -5.26 6.76 7.58
C GLU A 179 -6.66 6.91 6.97
N MET A 180 -6.77 7.29 5.69
CA MET A 180 -8.06 7.36 4.98
C MET A 180 -8.74 5.99 4.88
N TRP A 181 -7.98 4.94 4.55
CA TRP A 181 -8.52 3.58 4.47
C TRP A 181 -8.97 3.04 5.84
N ASP A 182 -8.26 3.37 6.92
CA ASP A 182 -8.69 3.02 8.29
C ASP A 182 -10.02 3.70 8.67
N GLU A 183 -10.24 4.95 8.25
CA GLU A 183 -11.48 5.69 8.47
C GLU A 183 -12.65 5.09 7.68
N ASP A 184 -12.44 4.82 6.39
CA ASP A 184 -13.47 4.29 5.49
C ASP A 184 -13.87 2.85 5.82
N ALA A 185 -12.92 2.05 6.30
CA ALA A 185 -13.12 0.64 6.63
C ALA A 185 -13.39 0.40 8.13
N ALA A 186 -13.94 1.39 8.85
CA ALA A 186 -14.19 1.32 10.29
C ALA A 186 -14.85 -0.01 10.72
N GLY A 187 -14.09 -0.83 11.45
CA GLY A 187 -14.54 -2.14 11.94
C GLY A 187 -14.10 -3.36 11.13
N ALA A 188 -13.36 -3.19 10.03
CA ALA A 188 -12.73 -4.30 9.33
C ALA A 188 -11.33 -4.62 9.92
N GLY A 189 -11.12 -5.89 10.25
CA GLY A 189 -9.89 -6.37 10.90
C GLY A 189 -9.81 -6.04 12.40
N CYS A 190 -8.59 -6.03 12.93
CA CYS A 190 -8.28 -5.72 14.31
C CYS A 190 -8.37 -4.20 14.55
N ALA A 191 -9.39 -3.76 15.27
CA ALA A 191 -9.64 -2.35 15.57
C ALA A 191 -8.55 -1.68 16.43
N GLN A 192 -7.77 -2.48 17.17
CA GLN A 192 -6.71 -2.02 18.05
C GLN A 192 -5.46 -1.57 17.28
N ILE A 193 -5.32 -1.98 16.02
CA ILE A 193 -4.15 -1.74 15.18
C ILE A 193 -4.59 -0.91 13.97
N SER A 194 -3.86 0.14 13.61
CA SER A 194 -4.07 0.88 12.36
C SER A 194 -3.34 0.18 11.20
N LEU A 195 -3.67 0.52 9.95
CA LEU A 195 -2.96 0.04 8.77
C LEU A 195 -1.48 0.44 8.79
N PHE A 196 -1.18 1.66 9.22
CA PHE A 196 0.22 2.09 9.35
C PHE A 196 0.96 1.30 10.44
N GLU A 197 0.30 0.98 11.55
CA GLU A 197 0.89 0.10 12.57
C GLU A 197 1.05 -1.33 12.07
N ALA A 198 0.11 -1.86 11.28
CA ALA A 198 0.23 -3.17 10.65
C ALA A 198 1.42 -3.22 9.69
N LEU A 199 1.63 -2.16 8.88
CA LEU A 199 2.81 -2.01 8.03
C LEU A 199 4.10 -2.03 8.86
N LEU A 200 4.18 -1.25 9.93
CA LEU A 200 5.38 -1.25 10.78
C LEU A 200 5.60 -2.60 11.46
N LEU A 201 4.54 -3.27 11.89
CA LEU A 201 4.63 -4.59 12.52
C LEU A 201 5.06 -5.68 11.52
N HIS A 202 4.68 -5.57 10.24
CA HIS A 202 5.20 -6.42 9.16
C HIS A 202 6.73 -6.32 9.13
N GLU A 203 7.27 -5.11 9.06
CA GLU A 203 8.72 -4.87 9.05
C GLU A 203 9.40 -5.35 10.33
N VAL A 204 8.75 -5.22 11.49
CA VAL A 204 9.26 -5.76 12.77
C VAL A 204 9.34 -7.28 12.74
N VAL A 205 8.37 -7.96 12.13
CA VAL A 205 8.41 -9.42 11.97
C VAL A 205 9.57 -9.84 11.07
N GLU A 206 9.78 -9.14 9.95
CA GLU A 206 10.95 -9.40 9.09
C GLU A 206 12.27 -9.16 9.84
N ALA A 207 12.38 -8.07 10.61
CA ALA A 207 13.54 -7.78 11.45
C ALA A 207 13.84 -8.92 12.43
N ILE A 208 12.82 -9.42 13.13
CA ILE A 208 12.97 -10.51 14.09
C ILE A 208 13.41 -11.79 13.37
N LEU A 209 12.91 -12.05 12.17
CA LEU A 209 13.29 -13.23 11.39
C LEU A 209 14.73 -13.14 10.89
N ASP A 210 15.18 -11.97 10.43
CA ASP A 210 16.59 -11.74 10.06
C ASP A 210 17.52 -11.96 11.26
N GLU A 211 17.14 -11.45 12.43
CA GLU A 211 17.92 -11.57 13.67
C GLU A 211 17.95 -13.00 14.23
N THR A 212 16.85 -13.74 14.14
CA THR A 212 16.70 -15.06 14.80
C THR A 212 16.89 -16.25 13.86
N GLN A 213 16.71 -16.05 12.55
CA GLN A 213 16.79 -17.06 11.50
C GLN A 213 17.46 -16.48 10.24
N PRO A 214 18.74 -16.05 10.30
CA PRO A 214 19.43 -15.37 9.19
C PRO A 214 19.60 -16.23 7.93
N GLU A 215 19.47 -17.55 8.06
CA GLU A 215 19.52 -18.51 6.94
C GLU A 215 18.15 -18.66 6.23
N LEU A 216 17.11 -18.01 6.74
CA LEU A 216 15.79 -18.03 6.13
C LEU A 216 15.78 -17.11 4.91
N GLU A 217 15.47 -17.69 3.74
CA GLU A 217 15.36 -16.92 2.50
C GLU A 217 14.33 -15.77 2.62
N PRO A 218 14.49 -14.67 1.87
CA PRO A 218 13.64 -13.48 1.99
C PRO A 218 12.15 -13.75 1.76
N LEU A 219 11.79 -14.56 0.75
CA LEU A 219 10.38 -14.86 0.46
C LEU A 219 9.69 -15.61 1.60
N PRO A 220 10.28 -16.69 2.18
CA PRO A 220 9.75 -17.29 3.38
C PRO A 220 9.57 -16.34 4.57
N ALA A 221 10.53 -15.44 4.81
CA ALA A 221 10.41 -14.43 5.87
C ALA A 221 9.23 -13.49 5.61
N HIS A 222 9.12 -13.00 4.36
CA HIS A 222 8.03 -12.15 3.90
C HIS A 222 6.66 -12.82 4.06
N ILE A 223 6.54 -14.11 3.74
CA ILE A 223 5.28 -14.87 3.95
C ILE A 223 4.87 -14.87 5.44
N ILE A 224 5.81 -15.00 6.38
CA ILE A 224 5.49 -14.97 7.81
C ILE A 224 5.05 -13.57 8.24
N ALA A 225 5.75 -12.53 7.78
CA ALA A 225 5.41 -11.13 8.06
C ALA A 225 4.03 -10.76 7.49
N THR A 226 3.77 -11.08 6.22
CA THR A 226 2.46 -10.85 5.57
C THR A 226 1.37 -11.69 6.23
N THR A 227 1.69 -12.89 6.76
CA THR A 227 0.71 -13.67 7.54
C THR A 227 0.25 -12.90 8.78
N PHE A 228 1.19 -12.28 9.52
CA PHE A 228 0.85 -11.43 10.68
C PHE A 228 0.05 -10.20 10.28
N GLU A 229 0.49 -9.50 9.23
CA GLU A 229 -0.21 -8.33 8.67
C GLU A 229 -1.66 -8.67 8.29
N ARG A 230 -1.85 -9.73 7.50
CA ARG A 230 -3.18 -10.16 7.04
C ARG A 230 -4.06 -10.66 8.15
N TYR A 231 -3.47 -11.18 9.20
CA TYR A 231 -4.21 -11.49 10.40
C TYR A 231 -4.84 -10.24 11.04
N LEU A 232 -4.07 -9.16 11.08
CA LEU A 232 -4.49 -7.90 11.69
C LEU A 232 -5.45 -7.12 10.79
N LYS A 233 -5.22 -7.09 9.48
CA LYS A 233 -5.93 -6.18 8.55
C LYS A 233 -6.48 -6.84 7.28
N GLY A 234 -6.44 -8.16 7.19
CA GLY A 234 -6.83 -8.87 5.96
C GLY A 234 -6.01 -8.38 4.77
N ARG A 235 -6.67 -8.18 3.62
CA ARG A 235 -6.00 -7.67 2.40
C ARG A 235 -5.98 -6.13 2.32
N MET A 236 -6.42 -5.44 3.36
CA MET A 236 -6.65 -3.99 3.31
C MET A 236 -5.35 -3.21 3.13
N LEU A 237 -4.26 -3.62 3.79
CA LEU A 237 -2.98 -2.94 3.61
C LEU A 237 -2.47 -3.08 2.18
N SER A 238 -2.56 -4.27 1.57
CA SER A 238 -2.17 -4.46 0.17
C SER A 238 -2.96 -3.54 -0.77
N VAL A 239 -4.28 -3.44 -0.59
CA VAL A 239 -5.14 -2.56 -1.40
C VAL A 239 -4.80 -1.09 -1.19
N ALA A 240 -4.61 -0.65 0.06
CA ALA A 240 -4.26 0.73 0.38
C ALA A 240 -2.88 1.13 -0.16
N VAL A 241 -1.92 0.20 -0.18
CA VAL A 241 -0.60 0.41 -0.79
C VAL A 241 -0.69 0.50 -2.32
N GLU A 242 -1.52 -0.33 -2.95
CA GLU A 242 -1.79 -0.20 -4.40
C GLU A 242 -2.43 1.16 -4.73
N ASP A 243 -3.41 1.60 -3.94
CA ASP A 243 -4.07 2.90 -4.07
C ASP A 243 -3.06 4.07 -3.94
N PHE A 244 -2.14 3.97 -2.98
CA PHE A 244 -1.04 4.95 -2.85
C PHE A 244 -0.24 5.08 -4.15
N PHE A 245 0.13 3.97 -4.80
CA PHE A 245 0.88 4.00 -6.06
C PHE A 245 0.08 4.43 -7.29
N LEU A 246 -1.26 4.55 -7.21
CA LEU A 246 -2.05 5.11 -8.32
C LEU A 246 -1.77 6.61 -8.53
N SER A 247 -1.41 7.32 -7.45
CA SER A 247 -1.18 8.77 -7.46
C SER A 247 0.27 9.17 -7.14
N TRP A 248 1.10 8.24 -6.70
CA TRP A 248 2.50 8.46 -6.35
C TRP A 248 3.46 7.96 -7.44
N PRO A 249 4.57 8.66 -7.75
CA PRO A 249 5.09 9.85 -7.09
C PRO A 249 4.47 11.16 -7.59
N PRO A 250 4.24 12.14 -6.71
CA PRO A 250 3.91 13.49 -7.14
C PRO A 250 5.09 14.11 -7.91
N MET A 251 4.80 15.04 -8.81
CA MET A 251 5.83 15.87 -9.43
C MET A 251 6.50 16.73 -8.36
N SER A 252 7.83 16.81 -8.42
CA SER A 252 8.61 17.69 -7.55
C SER A 252 8.30 19.16 -7.79
N SER A 253 8.63 20.01 -6.81
CA SER A 253 8.52 21.47 -6.92
C SER A 253 9.20 22.03 -8.18
N ALA A 254 10.35 21.47 -8.54
CA ALA A 254 11.12 21.82 -9.73
C ALA A 254 10.40 21.43 -11.03
N GLU A 255 9.84 20.22 -11.10
CA GLU A 255 9.07 19.75 -12.27
C GLU A 255 7.81 20.61 -12.47
N LEU A 256 7.10 20.94 -11.39
CA LEU A 256 5.94 21.83 -11.45
C LEU A 256 6.30 23.25 -11.90
N ALA A 257 7.45 23.77 -11.47
CA ALA A 257 7.92 25.09 -11.90
C ALA A 257 8.31 25.12 -13.39
N GLU A 258 8.95 24.05 -13.89
CA GLU A 258 9.29 23.90 -15.31
C GLU A 258 8.02 23.85 -16.18
N ILE A 259 7.01 23.08 -15.77
CA ILE A 259 5.72 23.00 -16.47
C ILE A 259 5.02 24.36 -16.49
N ARG A 260 4.91 25.04 -15.35
CA ARG A 260 4.29 26.37 -15.27
C ARG A 260 5.02 27.41 -16.11
N ARG A 261 6.35 27.33 -16.20
CA ARG A 261 7.15 28.22 -17.06
C ARG A 261 6.85 27.92 -18.53
N ALA A 262 6.82 26.66 -18.93
CA ALA A 262 6.50 26.25 -20.30
C ALA A 262 5.07 26.65 -20.70
N GLU A 263 4.08 26.46 -19.82
CA GLU A 263 2.70 26.91 -20.02
C GLU A 263 2.61 28.43 -20.19
N LYS A 264 3.34 29.19 -19.36
CA LYS A 264 3.39 30.66 -19.47
C LYS A 264 4.05 31.10 -20.77
N GLU A 265 5.14 30.44 -21.18
CA GLU A 265 5.82 30.72 -22.46
C GLU A 265 4.90 30.42 -23.64
N GLN A 266 4.16 29.31 -23.60
CA GLN A 266 3.16 28.96 -24.60
C GLN A 266 2.04 29.99 -24.66
N LEU A 267 1.46 30.38 -23.51
CA LEU A 267 0.41 31.41 -23.46
C LEU A 267 0.89 32.76 -24.01
N LEU A 268 2.14 33.14 -23.74
CA LEU A 268 2.74 34.35 -24.30
C LEU A 268 2.98 34.24 -25.81
N ALA A 269 3.39 33.06 -26.31
CA ALA A 269 3.53 32.80 -27.73
C ALA A 269 2.18 32.86 -28.46
N ASP A 270 1.14 32.22 -27.90
CA ASP A 270 -0.22 32.21 -28.43
C ASP A 270 -0.82 33.63 -28.43
N ALA A 271 -0.64 34.39 -27.35
CA ALA A 271 -1.06 35.79 -27.29
C ALA A 271 -0.34 36.65 -28.35
N ARG A 272 0.98 36.48 -28.52
CA ARG A 272 1.74 37.18 -29.56
C ARG A 272 1.25 36.84 -30.96
N ALA A 273 0.96 35.58 -31.24
CA ALA A 273 0.41 35.14 -32.51
C ALA A 273 -0.98 35.75 -32.77
N TYR A 274 -1.86 35.75 -31.76
CA TYR A 274 -3.17 36.37 -31.84
C TYR A 274 -3.11 37.87 -32.16
N PHE A 275 -2.22 38.62 -31.48
CA PHE A 275 -2.04 40.06 -31.75
C PHE A 275 -1.35 40.34 -33.09
N GLN A 276 -0.53 39.41 -33.62
CA GLN A 276 0.06 39.52 -34.96
C GLN A 276 -0.95 39.22 -36.08
N GLU A 277 -1.90 38.32 -35.87
CA GLU A 277 -2.99 38.07 -36.83
C GLU A 277 -4.01 39.22 -36.88
N GLU A 278 -4.20 39.95 -35.77
CA GLU A 278 -5.06 41.14 -35.70
C GLU A 278 -4.39 42.41 -36.28
N SER A 279 -3.10 42.34 -36.62
CA SER A 279 -2.30 43.44 -37.21
C SER A 279 -1.76 43.09 -38.61
N GLY A 280 -2.62 42.50 -39.46
CA GLY A 280 -2.45 42.52 -40.92
C GLY A 280 -2.64 43.94 -41.48
N PRO A 281 -1.96 44.33 -42.57
CA PRO A 281 -1.53 45.71 -42.82
C PRO A 281 -2.69 46.70 -42.94
N GLU A 282 -2.66 47.74 -42.11
CA GLU A 282 -3.22 49.05 -42.49
C GLU A 282 -2.37 49.54 -43.67
N GLY A 283 -2.88 49.33 -44.90
CA GLY A 283 -2.30 49.92 -46.10
C GLY A 283 -2.43 51.44 -46.02
N GLU A 284 -1.28 52.11 -45.99
CA GLU A 284 -1.13 53.56 -46.09
C GLU A 284 -1.71 54.09 -47.42
N GLU A 285 -2.50 55.15 -47.29
CA GLU A 285 -2.74 56.30 -48.18
C GLU A 285 -2.75 56.12 -49.71
N GLU A 286 -3.91 56.39 -50.35
CA GLU A 286 -4.04 57.33 -51.47
C GLU A 286 -5.52 57.50 -51.90
N GLU A 287 -6.04 58.73 -51.81
CA GLU A 287 -6.67 59.50 -52.91
C GLU A 287 -7.66 60.56 -52.40
N THR A 288 -7.34 61.79 -52.78
CA THR A 288 -8.11 63.02 -52.66
C THR A 288 -9.46 62.95 -53.38
N SER A 289 -10.55 63.40 -52.74
CA SER A 289 -11.76 63.87 -53.44
C SER A 289 -12.67 64.70 -52.52
N ASP A 290 -12.50 66.02 -52.60
CA ASP A 290 -13.48 67.10 -52.60
C ASP A 290 -14.81 67.08 -51.77
N LEU A 291 -14.87 68.11 -50.89
CA LEU A 291 -15.99 69.03 -50.59
C LEU A 291 -17.18 68.56 -49.70
N PRO A 292 -17.91 69.49 -49.01
CA PRO A 292 -17.56 70.80 -48.46
C PRO A 292 -17.79 70.87 -46.92
N VAL A 293 -17.18 71.87 -46.28
CA VAL A 293 -17.35 72.16 -44.85
C VAL A 293 -18.66 72.93 -44.64
N ASP A 294 -19.60 72.38 -43.87
CA ASP A 294 -20.76 73.11 -43.35
C ASP A 294 -20.62 73.29 -41.82
N PRO A 295 -20.79 74.50 -41.25
CA PRO A 295 -20.41 74.81 -39.89
C PRO A 295 -21.61 74.63 -38.96
N SER A 296 -21.84 73.41 -38.48
CA SER A 296 -22.64 73.24 -37.27
C SER A 296 -22.18 72.03 -36.46
N GLY A 297 -21.52 72.33 -35.34
CA GLY A 297 -20.98 71.32 -34.43
C GLY A 297 -22.08 70.44 -33.85
N THR A 298 -21.97 69.14 -34.08
CA THR A 298 -22.53 68.10 -33.18
C THR A 298 -21.71 66.82 -33.37
N VAL A 299 -21.12 66.34 -32.27
CA VAL A 299 -20.37 65.08 -32.23
C VAL A 299 -21.36 63.90 -32.17
N PRO A 300 -21.26 62.87 -33.04
CA PRO A 300 -22.15 61.72 -32.95
C PRO A 300 -21.70 60.73 -31.86
N VAL A 301 -22.63 60.45 -30.95
CA VAL A 301 -22.51 59.48 -29.84
C VAL A 301 -22.44 58.04 -30.37
N LYS A 302 -21.38 57.30 -30.03
CA LYS A 302 -21.26 55.85 -30.31
C LYS A 302 -22.36 55.06 -29.59
N LYS A 303 -23.28 54.45 -30.34
CA LYS A 303 -24.28 53.49 -29.80
C LYS A 303 -23.64 52.13 -29.53
N LYS A 304 -23.74 51.64 -28.28
CA LYS A 304 -23.39 50.26 -27.87
C LYS A 304 -24.31 49.24 -28.57
N LYS A 305 -23.74 48.25 -29.26
CA LYS A 305 -24.46 47.04 -29.71
C LYS A 305 -24.52 46.02 -28.57
N VAL A 306 -25.75 45.60 -28.24
CA VAL A 306 -26.06 44.50 -27.32
C VAL A 306 -25.91 43.18 -28.05
N ILE A 307 -25.03 42.30 -27.57
CA ILE A 307 -24.92 40.91 -28.06
C ILE A 307 -25.86 40.03 -27.21
N LYS A 308 -26.90 39.47 -27.84
CA LYS A 308 -27.74 38.42 -27.26
C LYS A 308 -27.07 37.06 -27.48
N LYS A 309 -26.83 36.33 -26.39
CA LYS A 309 -26.49 34.90 -26.40
C LYS A 309 -27.60 34.09 -27.07
N LYS A 310 -27.26 33.23 -28.03
CA LYS A 310 -28.10 32.11 -28.47
C LYS A 310 -27.55 30.82 -27.85
N LYS A 311 -28.43 30.12 -27.14
CA LYS A 311 -28.31 28.70 -26.79
C LYS A 311 -28.85 27.87 -27.96
N ALA A 312 -28.08 26.92 -28.42
CA ALA A 312 -28.49 25.57 -28.83
C ALA A 312 -27.21 24.74 -28.91
#